data_AF-Q17C27-F1
#
_entry.id   AF-Q17C27-F1
#
_cell.length_a   1.000
_cell.length_b   1.000
_cell.length_c   1.000
_cell.angle_alpha   90.00
_cell.angle_beta   90.00
_cell.angle_gamma   90.00
#
_symmetry.space_group_name_H-M   'P 1'
#
loop_
_entity.id
_entity.type
_entity.pdbx_description
1 polymer ?
#
loop_
_entity_poly.entity_id
_entity_poly.type
_entity_poly.pdbx_seq_one_letter_code
_entity_poly.pdbx_strand_id
1 'polypeptide(L)'
;MPFLFSLMWLLLLTKITAYKISVDIHEFTNCPGKKAMIDFGYLDFSINDDGNMIFNGNFTVLKDIDSPYPLYIHSKKMERGEWVETIGFKFVKNFCATLDKVSEFWYPVMKYLGKQSCPLPAGVRADIIHGSYN
;
A
#
# COMPACT_ATOMS: atom_id res chain seq x y z
N MET A 1 -2.68 -34.53 -37.49
CA MET A 1 -2.43 -34.78 -36.06
C MET A 1 -1.34 -33.92 -35.36
N PRO A 2 -0.66 -32.92 -35.96
CA PRO A 2 0.27 -32.04 -35.20
C PRO A 2 -0.42 -30.82 -34.54
N PHE A 3 -1.58 -30.40 -35.05
CA PHE A 3 -2.31 -29.23 -34.55
C PHE A 3 -2.83 -29.38 -33.11
N LEU A 4 -3.23 -30.59 -32.71
CA LEU A 4 -3.73 -30.86 -31.35
C LEU A 4 -2.63 -30.72 -30.29
N PHE A 5 -1.40 -31.16 -30.59
CA PHE A 5 -0.27 -31.04 -29.68
C PHE A 5 0.16 -29.58 -29.49
N SER A 6 0.11 -28.77 -30.55
CA SER A 6 0.40 -27.33 -30.51
C SER A 6 -0.63 -26.55 -29.68
N LEU A 7 -1.93 -26.86 -29.85
CA LEU A 7 -3.00 -26.23 -29.06
C LEU A 7 -2.91 -26.61 -27.57
N MET A 8 -2.54 -27.86 -27.27
CA MET A 8 -2.38 -28.34 -25.90
C MET A 8 -1.18 -27.68 -25.20
N TRP A 9 -0.09 -27.43 -25.92
CA TRP A 9 1.05 -26.66 -25.43
C TRP A 9 0.70 -25.19 -25.16
N LEU A 10 -0.07 -24.56 -26.04
CA LEU A 10 -0.56 -23.19 -25.85
C LEU A 10 -1.48 -23.07 -24.61
N LEU A 11 -2.36 -24.04 -24.39
CA LEU A 11 -3.24 -24.07 -23.20
C LEU A 11 -2.49 -24.39 -21.90
N LEU A 12 -1.38 -25.13 -21.97
CA LEU A 12 -0.49 -25.35 -20.83
C LEU A 12 0.29 -24.07 -20.47
N LEU A 13 0.68 -23.26 -21.45
CA LEU A 13 1.39 -22.00 -21.21
C LEU A 13 0.48 -20.91 -20.60
N THR A 14 -0.80 -20.85 -20.95
CA THR A 14 -1.74 -19.85 -20.39
C THR A 14 -2.10 -20.09 -18.92
N LYS A 15 -1.87 -21.31 -18.40
CA LYS A 15 -2.09 -21.66 -16.99
C LYS A 15 -0.97 -21.16 -16.06
N ILE A 16 0.17 -20.71 -16.61
CA ILE A 16 1.40 -20.47 -15.82
C ILE A 16 1.49 -19.03 -15.27
N THR A 17 0.66 -18.08 -15.70
CA THR A 17 0.78 -16.68 -15.26
C THR A 17 -0.32 -16.24 -14.31
N ALA A 18 -0.57 -17.00 -13.25
CA ALA A 18 -1.24 -16.47 -12.06
C ALA A 18 -0.14 -16.18 -11.02
N TYR A 19 0.49 -15.02 -11.13
CA TYR A 19 1.47 -14.61 -10.14
C TYR A 19 0.72 -14.18 -8.87
N LYS A 20 0.84 -14.96 -7.79
CA LYS A 20 0.38 -14.54 -6.46
C LYS A 20 1.53 -13.76 -5.84
N ILE A 21 1.44 -12.43 -5.83
CA ILE A 21 2.37 -11.60 -5.05
C ILE A 21 1.99 -11.82 -3.60
N SER A 22 2.86 -12.44 -2.81
CA SER A 22 2.79 -12.38 -1.36
C SER A 22 3.56 -11.14 -0.91
N VAL A 23 2.85 -10.12 -0.43
CA VAL A 23 3.48 -8.98 0.25
C VAL A 23 3.62 -9.40 1.71
N ASP A 24 4.85 -9.69 2.13
CA ASP A 24 5.18 -9.93 3.54
C ASP A 24 5.89 -8.66 4.05
N ILE A 25 5.19 -7.83 4.81
CA ILE A 25 5.74 -6.60 5.37
C ILE A 25 6.29 -6.93 6.75
N HIS A 26 7.59 -7.17 6.81
CA HIS A 26 8.22 -7.60 8.05
C HIS A 26 8.41 -6.48 9.08
N GLU A 27 8.54 -5.21 8.68
CA GLU A 27 8.74 -4.11 9.64
C GLU A 27 8.53 -2.71 9.03
N PHE A 28 7.81 -1.83 9.74
CA PHE A 28 7.81 -0.39 9.48
C PHE A 28 8.89 0.29 10.31
N THR A 29 9.94 0.76 9.64
CA THR A 29 11.04 1.48 10.31
C THR A 29 11.09 2.93 9.87
N ASN A 30 11.45 3.80 10.81
CA ASN A 30 11.66 5.21 10.53
C ASN A 30 12.92 5.41 9.69
N CYS A 31 12.88 6.35 8.73
CA CYS A 31 14.08 6.73 8.01
C CYS A 31 15.14 7.29 8.99
N PRO A 32 16.43 6.93 8.84
CA PRO A 32 17.50 7.41 9.70
C PRO A 32 17.51 8.94 9.82
N GLY A 33 17.52 9.45 11.06
CA GLY A 33 17.53 10.89 11.35
C GLY A 33 16.24 11.65 11.00
N LYS A 34 15.16 10.96 10.62
CA LYS A 34 13.85 11.56 10.38
C LYS A 34 12.85 11.09 11.43
N LYS A 35 11.99 12.00 11.86
CA LYS A 35 10.85 11.67 12.73
C LYS A 35 9.65 11.34 11.84
N ALA A 36 8.99 10.21 12.07
CA ALA A 36 7.71 9.93 11.46
C ALA A 36 6.67 10.97 11.87
N MET A 37 5.79 11.30 10.92
CA MET A 37 4.57 12.08 11.19
C MET A 37 3.39 11.19 11.54
N ILE A 38 3.41 9.94 11.04
CA ILE A 38 2.39 8.92 11.27
C ILE A 38 3.13 7.66 11.73
N ASP A 39 2.69 7.10 12.85
CA ASP A 39 3.15 5.81 13.34
C ASP A 39 2.35 4.69 12.68
N PHE A 40 3.04 3.76 12.03
CA PHE A 40 2.48 2.56 11.40
C PHE A 40 2.95 1.28 12.09
N GLY A 41 3.59 1.35 13.26
CA GLY A 41 4.24 0.22 13.92
C GLY A 41 3.31 -0.94 14.29
N TYR A 42 2.00 -0.72 14.28
CA TYR A 42 0.99 -1.75 14.53
C TYR A 42 0.19 -2.12 13.29
N LEU A 43 0.57 -1.66 12.09
CA LEU A 43 -0.14 -2.00 10.86
C LEU A 43 0.44 -3.28 10.26
N ASP A 44 -0.41 -4.29 10.10
CA ASP A 44 -0.13 -5.57 9.46
C ASP A 44 -0.82 -5.62 8.09
N PHE A 45 -0.11 -6.19 7.12
CA PHE A 45 -0.57 -6.36 5.75
C PHE A 45 -0.51 -7.83 5.40
N SER A 46 -1.65 -8.40 5.05
CA SER A 46 -1.75 -9.79 4.59
C SER A 46 -2.55 -9.84 3.29
N ILE A 47 -2.45 -10.97 2.58
CA ILE A 47 -3.26 -11.22 1.39
C ILE A 47 -4.09 -12.46 1.68
N ASN A 48 -5.41 -12.33 1.57
CA ASN A 48 -6.31 -13.45 1.81
C ASN A 48 -6.28 -14.47 0.64
N ASP A 49 -7.01 -15.58 0.79
CA ASP A 49 -7.04 -16.63 -0.22
C ASP A 49 -7.64 -16.18 -1.56
N ASP A 50 -8.51 -15.16 -1.53
CA ASP A 50 -9.12 -14.54 -2.70
C ASP A 50 -8.19 -13.55 -3.43
N GLY A 51 -7.01 -13.27 -2.88
CA GLY A 51 -6.03 -12.34 -3.44
C GLY A 51 -6.26 -10.87 -3.04
N ASN A 52 -7.18 -10.59 -2.12
CA ASN A 52 -7.43 -9.24 -1.62
C ASN A 52 -6.39 -8.86 -0.57
N MET A 53 -5.95 -7.60 -0.58
CA MET A 53 -5.05 -7.07 0.42
C MET A 53 -5.84 -6.72 1.68
N ILE A 54 -5.49 -7.36 2.79
CA ILE A 54 -6.05 -7.14 4.12
C ILE A 54 -5.09 -6.30 4.94
N PHE A 55 -5.61 -5.26 5.58
CA PHE A 55 -4.89 -4.38 6.48
C PHE A 55 -5.50 -4.47 7.88
N ASN A 56 -4.67 -4.78 8.87
CA ASN A 56 -5.09 -4.90 10.26
C ASN A 56 -4.21 -4.06 11.18
N GLY A 57 -4.80 -3.55 12.25
CA GLY A 57 -4.06 -2.89 13.31
C GLY A 57 -4.35 -1.40 13.39
N ASN A 58 -3.34 -0.58 13.69
CA ASN A 58 -3.59 0.85 13.88
C ASN A 58 -2.49 1.75 13.34
N PHE A 59 -2.88 2.98 13.09
CA PHE A 59 -1.94 4.07 12.93
C PHE A 59 -2.31 5.24 13.82
N THR A 60 -1.29 6.02 14.20
CA THR A 60 -1.45 7.21 15.03
C THR A 60 -0.75 8.39 14.39
N VAL A 61 -1.46 9.52 14.25
CA VAL A 61 -0.87 10.78 13.83
C VAL A 61 -0.02 11.32 14.98
N LEU A 62 1.29 11.37 14.82
CA LEU A 62 2.23 11.79 15.86
C LEU A 62 2.40 13.30 15.94
N LYS A 63 2.13 14.00 14.83
CA LYS A 63 2.24 15.45 14.70
C LYS A 63 1.14 15.98 13.80
N ASP A 64 0.72 17.21 14.04
CA ASP A 64 -0.28 17.88 13.22
C ASP A 64 0.15 17.91 11.75
N ILE A 65 -0.77 17.48 10.87
CA ILE A 65 -0.61 17.54 9.42
C ILE A 65 -1.58 18.59 8.89
N ASP A 66 -1.00 19.71 8.47
CA ASP A 66 -1.71 20.85 7.89
C ASP A 66 -1.48 20.96 6.39
N SER A 67 -2.42 21.61 5.70
CA SER A 67 -2.27 21.90 4.29
C SER A 67 -1.34 23.12 4.08
N PRO A 68 -0.41 23.08 3.12
CA PRO A 68 -0.09 21.96 2.23
C PRO A 68 0.92 20.99 2.86
N TYR A 69 0.68 19.69 2.70
CA TYR A 69 1.63 18.66 3.13
C TYR A 69 2.20 17.88 1.94
N PRO A 70 3.50 18.05 1.59
CA PRO A 70 4.10 17.29 0.51
C PRO A 70 4.45 15.86 0.93
N LEU A 71 4.08 14.88 0.12
CA LEU A 71 4.33 13.45 0.36
C LEU A 71 5.14 12.84 -0.79
N TYR A 72 6.17 12.06 -0.43
CA TYR A 72 7.05 11.36 -1.36
C TYR A 72 7.04 9.87 -1.03
N ILE A 73 6.62 9.06 -2.00
CA ILE A 73 6.58 7.60 -1.89
C ILE A 73 7.49 7.04 -2.95
N HIS A 74 8.41 6.18 -2.52
CA HIS A 74 9.35 5.49 -3.38
C HIS A 74 9.35 4.02 -3.00
N SER A 75 9.39 3.15 -3.99
CA SER A 75 9.43 1.70 -3.79
C SER A 75 10.60 1.10 -4.55
N LYS A 76 11.24 0.13 -3.91
CA LYS A 76 12.32 -0.67 -4.49
C LYS A 76 11.94 -2.14 -4.39
N LYS A 77 12.38 -2.92 -5.38
CA LYS A 77 12.24 -4.37 -5.41
C LYS A 77 13.62 -4.99 -5.31
N MET A 78 13.75 -6.01 -4.48
CA MET A 78 14.97 -6.81 -4.43
C MET A 78 15.02 -7.72 -5.66
N GLU A 79 16.02 -7.52 -6.52
CA GLU A 79 16.30 -8.39 -7.67
C GLU A 79 17.76 -8.83 -7.61
N ARG A 80 17.99 -10.15 -7.51
CA ARG A 80 19.33 -10.76 -7.51
C ARG A 80 20.28 -10.18 -6.44
N GLY A 81 19.74 -9.77 -5.29
CA GLY A 81 20.52 -9.20 -4.19
C GLY A 81 20.72 -7.68 -4.26
N GLU A 82 20.15 -7.01 -5.26
CA GLU A 82 20.19 -5.56 -5.40
C GLU A 82 18.79 -4.95 -5.27
N TRP A 83 18.69 -3.80 -4.59
CA TRP A 83 17.45 -3.03 -4.53
C TRP A 83 17.31 -2.16 -5.77
N VAL A 84 16.46 -2.58 -6.70
CA VAL A 84 16.19 -1.88 -7.97
C VAL A 84 14.95 -1.00 -7.82
N GLU A 85 14.99 0.22 -8.34
CA GLU A 85 13.84 1.13 -8.39
C GLU A 85 12.68 0.48 -9.16
N THR A 86 11.46 0.60 -8.62
CA THR A 86 10.25 0.11 -9.31
C THR A 86 9.40 1.26 -9.82
N ILE A 87 8.38 0.92 -10.63
CA ILE A 87 7.41 1.87 -11.19
C ILE A 87 6.54 2.52 -10.08
N GLY A 88 6.59 2.03 -8.83
CA GLY A 88 5.87 2.61 -7.70
C GLY A 88 6.56 3.84 -7.09
N PHE A 89 6.66 4.94 -7.84
CA PHE A 89 7.02 6.26 -7.29
C PHE A 89 5.80 7.19 -7.34
N LYS A 90 5.54 7.91 -6.24
CA LYS A 90 4.47 8.91 -6.20
C LYS A 90 4.92 10.15 -5.46
N PHE A 91 4.82 11.30 -6.12
CA PHE A 91 4.98 12.60 -5.50
C PHE A 91 3.63 13.32 -5.46
N VAL A 92 3.20 13.68 -4.25
CA VAL A 92 1.99 14.46 -4.03
C VAL A 92 2.37 15.81 -3.43
N LYS A 93 2.16 16.88 -4.21
CA LYS A 93 2.47 18.26 -3.79
C LYS A 93 1.67 18.69 -2.56
N ASN A 94 0.42 18.26 -2.47
CA ASN A 94 -0.44 18.52 -1.32
C ASN A 94 -1.31 17.31 -1.01
N PHE A 95 -0.85 16.48 -0.08
CA PHE A 95 -1.54 15.30 0.42
C PHE A 95 -2.94 15.63 0.98
N CYS A 96 -3.08 16.76 1.69
CA CYS A 96 -4.37 17.19 2.23
C CYS A 96 -5.45 17.35 1.16
N ALA A 97 -5.08 17.79 -0.04
CA ALA A 97 -6.00 17.94 -1.18
C ALA A 97 -6.30 16.61 -1.92
N THR A 98 -5.90 15.48 -1.33
CA THR A 98 -6.08 14.14 -1.91
C THR A 98 -6.76 13.16 -0.95
N LEU A 99 -7.11 13.60 0.26
CA LEU A 99 -7.69 12.73 1.29
C LEU A 99 -9.11 12.22 0.96
N ASP A 100 -9.83 12.94 0.11
CA ASP A 100 -11.18 12.63 -0.36
C ASP A 100 -11.21 11.97 -1.76
N LYS A 101 -10.05 11.78 -2.40
CA LYS A 101 -9.96 11.26 -3.76
C LYS A 101 -10.01 9.74 -3.78
N VAL A 102 -11.08 9.18 -4.32
CA VAL A 102 -11.31 7.72 -4.41
C VAL A 102 -10.18 6.95 -5.11
N SER A 103 -9.48 7.59 -6.07
CA SER A 103 -8.36 6.98 -6.79
C SER A 103 -7.09 6.82 -5.96
N GLU A 104 -7.06 7.33 -4.73
CA GLU A 104 -5.89 7.30 -3.87
C GLU A 104 -5.91 6.10 -2.92
N PHE A 105 -4.76 5.44 -2.75
CA PHE A 105 -4.69 4.21 -1.95
C PHE A 105 -4.97 4.45 -0.45
N TRP A 106 -4.83 5.69 0.04
CA TRP A 106 -5.21 6.06 1.42
C TRP A 106 -6.71 6.37 1.57
N TYR A 107 -7.47 6.54 0.48
CA TYR A 107 -8.89 6.93 0.56
C TYR A 107 -9.75 6.01 1.42
N PRO A 108 -9.69 4.66 1.29
CA PRO A 108 -10.53 3.77 2.08
C PRO A 108 -10.31 3.97 3.58
N VAL A 109 -9.04 4.12 3.97
CA VAL A 109 -8.62 4.35 5.34
C VAL A 109 -9.11 5.70 5.84
N MET A 110 -8.86 6.78 5.09
CA MET A 110 -9.23 8.14 5.51
C MET A 110 -10.76 8.34 5.53
N LYS A 111 -11.49 7.66 4.64
CA LYS A 111 -12.96 7.60 4.65
C LYS A 111 -13.49 6.86 5.88
N TYR A 112 -12.94 5.68 6.19
CA TYR A 112 -13.35 4.88 7.35
C TYR A 112 -13.23 5.69 8.66
N LEU A 113 -12.23 6.56 8.73
CA LEU A 113 -11.97 7.39 9.90
C LEU A 113 -12.73 8.71 9.94
N GLY A 114 -13.48 9.04 8.89
CA GLY A 114 -14.09 10.36 8.74
C GLY A 114 -13.05 11.49 8.68
N LYS A 115 -11.81 11.19 8.23
CA LYS A 115 -10.67 12.12 8.15
C LYS A 115 -10.32 12.42 6.70
N GLN A 116 -11.29 12.90 5.92
CA GLN A 116 -11.10 13.18 4.49
C GLN A 116 -10.67 14.64 4.20
N SER A 117 -10.31 15.39 5.24
CA SER A 117 -9.82 16.77 5.14
C SER A 117 -8.78 17.03 6.22
N CYS A 118 -7.81 17.88 5.91
CA CYS A 118 -6.92 18.46 6.91
C CYS A 118 -7.65 19.59 7.68
N PRO A 119 -7.21 19.93 8.91
CA PRO A 119 -6.05 19.40 9.62
C PRO A 119 -6.26 17.97 10.14
N LEU A 120 -5.18 17.18 10.15
CA LEU A 120 -5.12 15.93 10.90
C LEU A 120 -4.35 16.19 12.20
N PRO A 121 -5.04 16.42 13.33
CA PRO A 121 -4.36 16.72 14.58
C PRO A 121 -3.59 15.50 15.13
N ALA A 122 -2.53 15.79 15.88
CA ALA A 122 -1.78 14.80 16.62
C ALA A 122 -2.70 14.05 17.61
N GLY A 123 -2.44 12.76 17.76
CA GLY A 123 -3.24 11.87 18.60
C GLY A 123 -4.47 11.27 17.90
N VAL A 124 -4.77 11.64 16.66
CA VAL A 124 -5.77 10.90 15.86
C VAL A 124 -5.26 9.47 15.68
N ARG A 125 -6.00 8.53 16.27
CA ARG A 125 -5.76 7.10 16.16
C ARG A 125 -6.87 6.45 15.37
N ALA A 126 -6.45 5.48 14.56
CA ALA A 126 -7.28 4.76 13.64
C ALA A 126 -7.05 3.27 13.82
N ASP A 127 -8.03 2.56 14.37
CA ASP A 127 -7.98 1.11 14.47
C ASP A 127 -8.72 0.50 13.27
N ILE A 128 -7.96 -0.14 12.38
CA ILE A 128 -8.46 -0.82 11.19
C ILE A 128 -8.60 -2.30 11.54
N ILE A 129 -9.85 -2.75 11.59
CA ILE A 129 -10.18 -4.16 11.81
C ILE A 129 -10.72 -4.67 10.47
N HIS A 130 -9.97 -5.53 9.79
CA HIS A 130 -10.34 -6.12 8.48
C HIS A 130 -10.60 -5.09 7.37
N GLY A 131 -9.65 -4.18 7.13
CA GLY A 131 -9.68 -3.36 5.91
C GLY A 131 -9.35 -4.25 4.70
N SER A 132 -10.16 -4.25 3.65
CA SER A 132 -9.91 -5.01 2.42
C SER A 132 -9.88 -4.07 1.21
N TYR A 133 -8.88 -4.21 0.34
CA TYR A 133 -8.80 -3.50 -0.93
C TYR A 133 -8.65 -4.51 -2.08
N ASN A 134 -9.49 -4.35 -3.11
CA ASN A 134 -9.50 -5.16 -4.34
C ASN A 134 -8.66 -4.51 -5.44
#